data_AF-A0A523S540-F1
#
_entry.id   AF-A0A523S540-F1
#
_cell.length_a   1.000
_cell.length_b   1.000
_cell.length_c   1.000
_cell.angle_alpha   90.00
_cell.angle_beta   90.00
_cell.angle_gamma   90.00
#
_symmetry.space_group_name_H-M   'P 1'
#
loop_
_entity.id
_entity.type
_entity.pdbx_description
1 polymer ?
#
loop_
_entity_poly.entity_id
_entity_poly.type
_entity_poly.pdbx_seq_one_letter_code
_entity_poly.pdbx_strand_id
1 'polypeptide(L)'
;MKALLCFVLFLAGDAHFLKREFDRALELYRKAKEFSTETGHSEHSFIADVSELVTTWAKEEEPRSELLESVKSIVGPTSKWLEIKNASMMRDLYQIVVEDPSVESELCVFFDGEMNFQCRVERNSLKKECFGNLFWMGDLCKHFKDFLESLDS
;
A
#
# COMPACT_ATOMS: atom_id res chain seq x y z
N MET A 1 -16.97 -10.79 0.04
CA MET A 1 -16.01 -11.90 0.23
C MET A 1 -14.64 -11.57 -0.30
N LYS A 2 -14.50 -10.99 -1.51
CA LYS A 2 -13.20 -10.64 -2.10
C LYS A 2 -12.33 -9.71 -1.23
N ALA A 3 -12.83 -8.54 -0.85
CA ALA A 3 -12.11 -7.63 0.05
C ALA A 3 -11.71 -8.26 1.41
N LEU A 4 -12.57 -9.13 1.96
CA LEU A 4 -12.27 -9.85 3.21
C LEU A 4 -11.11 -10.83 3.05
N LEU A 5 -11.03 -11.53 1.91
CA LEU A 5 -9.92 -12.44 1.64
C LEU A 5 -8.58 -11.68 1.55
N CYS A 6 -8.56 -10.55 0.83
CA CYS A 6 -7.37 -9.70 0.76
C CYS A 6 -6.92 -9.24 2.17
N PHE A 7 -7.85 -8.75 2.98
CA PHE A 7 -7.57 -8.34 4.34
C PHE A 7 -7.04 -9.48 5.22
N VAL A 8 -7.62 -10.68 5.10
CA VAL A 8 -7.15 -11.87 5.83
C VAL A 8 -5.75 -12.28 5.40
N LEU A 9 -5.42 -12.21 4.11
CA LEU A 9 -4.08 -12.48 3.60
C LEU A 9 -3.05 -11.51 4.19
N PHE A 10 -3.37 -10.22 4.26
CA PHE A 10 -2.52 -9.22 4.91
C PHE A 10 -2.31 -9.51 6.39
N LEU A 11 -3.40 -9.67 7.16
CA LEU A 11 -3.29 -9.94 8.59
C LEU A 11 -2.52 -11.23 8.89
N ALA A 12 -2.68 -12.26 8.07
CA ALA A 12 -1.91 -13.48 8.18
C ALA A 12 -0.43 -13.24 7.87
N GLY A 13 -0.14 -12.48 6.80
CA GLY A 13 1.22 -12.06 6.44
C GLY A 13 1.90 -11.31 7.58
N ASP A 14 1.23 -10.32 8.16
CA ASP A 14 1.71 -9.53 9.29
C ASP A 14 1.96 -10.41 10.52
N ALA A 15 1.07 -11.36 10.80
CA ALA A 15 1.25 -12.29 11.90
C ALA A 15 2.49 -13.18 11.71
N HIS A 16 2.78 -13.63 10.49
CA HIS A 16 3.99 -14.38 10.17
C HIS A 16 5.24 -13.49 10.21
N PHE A 17 5.16 -12.26 9.71
CA PHE A 17 6.25 -11.28 9.78
C PHE A 17 6.65 -11.00 11.24
N LEU A 18 5.69 -10.76 12.13
CA LEU A 18 5.93 -10.54 13.55
C LEU A 18 6.56 -11.75 14.25
N LYS A 19 6.30 -12.96 13.75
CA LYS A 19 6.94 -14.20 14.20
C LYS A 19 8.30 -14.46 13.56
N ARG A 20 8.78 -13.56 12.69
CA ARG A 20 10.00 -13.70 11.87
C ARG A 20 9.96 -14.90 10.91
N GLU A 21 8.75 -15.33 10.54
CA GLU A 21 8.53 -16.38 9.53
C GLU A 21 8.46 -15.74 8.14
N PHE A 22 9.57 -15.10 7.71
CA PHE A 22 9.57 -14.18 6.56
C PHE A 22 9.16 -14.83 5.23
N ASP A 23 9.60 -16.05 4.94
CA ASP A 23 9.21 -16.72 3.68
C ASP A 23 7.69 -16.93 3.59
N ARG A 24 7.03 -17.22 4.70
CA ARG A 24 5.56 -17.35 4.75
C ARG A 24 4.87 -16.01 4.64
N ALA A 25 5.42 -14.97 5.27
CA ALA A 25 4.89 -13.61 5.13
C ALA A 25 4.95 -13.16 3.66
N LEU A 26 6.09 -13.36 2.99
CA LEU A 26 6.27 -13.08 1.57
C LEU A 26 5.27 -13.82 0.68
N GLU A 27 5.04 -15.12 0.93
CA GLU A 27 4.04 -15.90 0.20
C GLU A 27 2.64 -15.29 0.32
N LEU A 28 2.27 -14.86 1.53
CA LEU A 28 0.95 -14.28 1.79
C LEU A 28 0.80 -12.88 1.19
N TYR A 29 1.83 -12.02 1.27
CA TYR A 29 1.79 -10.71 0.63
C TYR A 29 1.71 -10.82 -0.90
N ARG A 30 2.44 -11.76 -1.52
CA ARG A 30 2.33 -12.02 -2.96
C ARG A 30 0.94 -12.48 -3.38
N LYS A 31 0.31 -13.36 -2.60
CA LYS A 31 -1.08 -13.77 -2.79
C LYS A 31 -2.05 -12.59 -2.63
N ALA A 32 -1.83 -11.73 -1.65
CA ALA A 32 -2.63 -10.53 -1.46
C ALA A 32 -2.50 -9.58 -2.66
N LYS A 33 -1.29 -9.42 -3.21
CA LYS A 33 -1.01 -8.62 -4.41
C LYS A 33 -1.78 -9.14 -5.62
N GLU A 34 -1.61 -10.43 -5.92
CA GLU A 34 -2.26 -11.10 -7.06
C GLU A 34 -3.77 -10.89 -6.99
N PHE A 35 -4.36 -11.22 -5.85
CA PHE A 35 -5.79 -11.06 -5.63
C PHE A 35 -6.28 -9.61 -5.74
N SER A 36 -5.51 -8.66 -5.19
CA SER A 36 -5.85 -7.22 -5.25
C SER A 36 -5.80 -6.68 -6.68
N THR A 37 -4.84 -7.17 -7.46
CA THR A 37 -4.70 -6.82 -8.88
C THR A 37 -5.88 -7.36 -9.69
N GLU A 38 -6.23 -8.64 -9.52
CA GLU A 38 -7.39 -9.26 -10.18
C GLU A 38 -8.73 -8.60 -9.85
N THR A 39 -8.81 -7.94 -8.70
CA THR A 39 -10.04 -7.34 -8.20
C THR A 39 -10.08 -5.81 -8.37
N GLY A 40 -9.07 -5.22 -9.00
CA GLY A 40 -9.02 -3.78 -9.26
C GLY A 40 -8.83 -2.92 -8.00
N HIS A 41 -8.27 -3.50 -6.93
CA HIS A 41 -7.89 -2.82 -5.69
C HIS A 41 -6.40 -2.46 -5.72
N SER A 42 -6.04 -1.48 -6.55
CA SER A 42 -4.65 -1.11 -6.81
C SER A 42 -3.89 -0.66 -5.56
N GLU A 43 -4.55 -0.03 -4.60
CA GLU A 43 -3.92 0.35 -3.34
C GLU A 43 -3.56 -0.84 -2.44
N HIS A 44 -4.39 -1.88 -2.42
CA HIS A 44 -4.02 -3.11 -1.73
C HIS A 44 -2.88 -3.82 -2.46
N SER A 45 -2.84 -3.76 -3.80
CA SER A 45 -1.70 -4.26 -4.57
C SER A 45 -0.40 -3.53 -4.21
N PHE A 46 -0.45 -2.21 -4.13
CA PHE A 46 0.70 -1.38 -3.71
C PHE A 46 1.13 -1.65 -2.26
N ILE A 47 0.18 -1.80 -1.33
CA ILE A 47 0.51 -2.14 0.07
C ILE A 47 1.19 -3.51 0.15
N ALA A 48 0.79 -4.47 -0.69
CA ALA A 48 1.46 -5.76 -0.76
C ALA A 48 2.90 -5.64 -1.26
N ASP A 49 3.16 -4.78 -2.24
CA ASP A 49 4.51 -4.49 -2.73
C ASP A 49 5.40 -3.87 -1.65
N VAL A 50 4.89 -2.90 -0.91
CA VAL A 50 5.58 -2.32 0.24
C VAL A 50 5.86 -3.37 1.31
N SER A 51 4.88 -4.24 1.60
CA SER A 51 5.02 -5.31 2.60
C SER A 51 6.04 -6.36 2.19
N GLU A 52 6.07 -6.73 0.91
CA GLU A 52 7.09 -7.62 0.34
C GLU A 52 8.48 -7.03 0.53
N LEU A 53 8.66 -5.78 0.15
CA LEU A 53 9.95 -5.08 0.19
C LEU A 53 10.46 -4.90 1.63
N VAL A 54 9.60 -4.47 2.57
CA VAL A 54 9.94 -4.42 4.01
C VAL A 54 10.32 -5.78 4.55
N THR A 55 9.63 -6.85 4.11
CA THR A 55 9.93 -8.21 4.55
C THR A 55 11.26 -8.72 4.00
N THR A 56 11.58 -8.39 2.75
CA THR A 56 12.86 -8.74 2.15
C THR A 56 14.02 -8.04 2.87
N TRP A 57 13.89 -6.75 3.19
CA TRP A 57 14.89 -6.05 4.00
C TRP A 57 15.02 -6.61 5.41
N ALA A 58 13.90 -6.97 6.07
CA ALA A 58 13.93 -7.59 7.40
C ALA A 58 14.60 -8.97 7.40
N LYS A 59 14.68 -9.63 6.23
CA LYS A 59 15.41 -10.86 6.00
C LYS A 59 16.89 -10.63 5.66
N GLU A 60 17.32 -9.37 5.60
CA GLU A 60 18.68 -8.96 5.18
C GLU A 60 19.00 -9.40 3.74
N GLU A 61 17.97 -9.44 2.89
CA GLU A 61 18.07 -9.76 1.46
C GLU A 61 17.85 -8.51 0.60
N GLU A 62 18.38 -8.53 -0.61
CA GLU A 62 18.14 -7.49 -1.60
C GLU A 62 16.79 -7.72 -2.31
N PRO A 63 15.89 -6.72 -2.36
CA PRO A 63 14.64 -6.83 -3.10
C PRO A 63 14.89 -6.93 -4.60
N ARG A 64 13.91 -7.49 -5.30
CA ARG A 64 13.92 -7.49 -6.77
C ARG A 64 13.96 -6.05 -7.26
N SER A 65 14.89 -5.75 -8.18
CA SER A 65 15.07 -4.40 -8.73
C SER A 65 13.78 -3.82 -9.30
N GLU A 66 12.99 -4.64 -10.01
CA GLU A 66 11.68 -4.24 -10.55
C GLU A 66 10.70 -3.80 -9.47
N LEU A 67 10.66 -4.50 -8.32
CA LEU A 67 9.80 -4.16 -7.19
C LEU A 67 10.24 -2.84 -6.56
N LEU A 68 11.55 -2.69 -6.33
CA LEU A 68 12.13 -1.48 -5.75
C LEU A 68 11.86 -0.25 -6.62
N GLU A 69 12.13 -0.35 -7.93
CA GLU A 69 11.90 0.75 -8.88
C GLU A 69 10.41 1.09 -9.02
N SER A 70 9.54 0.07 -9.02
CA SER A 70 8.08 0.30 -9.02
C SER A 70 7.65 1.10 -7.79
N VAL A 71 8.08 0.70 -6.59
CA VAL A 71 7.73 1.41 -5.35
C VAL A 71 8.33 2.82 -5.34
N LYS A 72 9.59 3.00 -5.75
CA LYS A 72 10.24 4.31 -5.87
C LYS A 72 9.50 5.25 -6.81
N SER A 73 9.06 4.75 -7.97
CA SER A 73 8.36 5.56 -8.96
C SER A 73 7.03 6.12 -8.44
N ILE A 74 6.33 5.35 -7.60
CA ILE A 74 5.05 5.72 -7.00
C ILE A 74 5.26 6.64 -5.78
N VAL A 75 6.22 6.30 -4.90
CA VAL A 75 6.54 7.10 -3.71
C VAL A 75 7.15 8.45 -4.10
N GLY A 76 7.90 8.49 -5.20
CA GLY A 76 8.63 9.66 -5.64
C GLY A 76 9.82 10.00 -4.73
N PRO A 77 10.38 11.21 -4.87
CA PRO A 77 11.60 11.60 -4.16
C PRO A 77 11.39 11.67 -2.64
N THR A 78 12.15 10.87 -1.90
CA THR A 78 12.21 10.82 -0.42
C THR A 78 12.46 12.18 0.23
N SER A 79 13.29 13.03 -0.38
CA SER A 79 13.59 14.38 0.11
C SER A 79 12.34 15.24 0.30
N LYS A 80 11.35 15.11 -0.58
CA LYS A 80 10.07 15.83 -0.48
C LYS A 80 9.26 15.37 0.74
N TRP A 81 9.32 14.09 1.09
CA TRP A 81 8.60 13.55 2.24
C TRP A 81 9.12 14.12 3.56
N LEU A 82 10.44 14.32 3.67
CA LEU A 82 11.09 14.83 4.87
C LEU A 82 10.82 16.33 5.14
N GLU A 83 10.42 17.08 4.11
CA GLU A 83 10.16 18.52 4.20
C GLU A 83 8.69 18.86 4.52
N ILE A 84 7.80 17.89 4.40
CA ILE A 84 6.35 18.13 4.48
C ILE A 84 5.82 18.07 5.90
N LYS A 85 4.93 19.01 6.20
CA LYS A 85 4.29 19.20 7.52
C LYS A 85 2.81 18.83 7.55
N ASN A 86 2.27 18.31 6.45
CA ASN A 86 0.84 18.01 6.31
C ASN A 86 0.63 16.72 5.49
N ALA A 87 -0.63 16.33 5.30
CA ALA A 87 -0.97 15.07 4.66
C ALA A 87 -0.89 15.07 3.12
N SER A 88 -0.51 16.18 2.47
CA SER A 88 -0.69 16.35 1.01
C SER A 88 -0.02 15.26 0.19
N MET A 89 1.22 14.89 0.51
CA MET A 89 1.93 13.86 -0.25
C MET A 89 1.35 12.47 -0.12
N MET A 90 0.79 12.12 1.06
CA MET A 90 0.07 10.86 1.19
C MET A 90 -1.19 10.86 0.33
N ARG A 91 -1.86 12.01 0.18
CA ARG A 91 -3.02 12.13 -0.72
C ARG A 91 -2.60 11.97 -2.18
N ASP A 92 -1.51 12.62 -2.58
CA ASP A 92 -1.00 12.54 -3.94
C ASP A 92 -0.54 11.11 -4.29
N LEU A 93 0.21 10.44 -3.40
CA LEU A 93 0.59 9.04 -3.55
C LEU A 93 -0.65 8.16 -3.69
N TYR A 94 -1.63 8.37 -2.83
CA TYR A 94 -2.86 7.60 -2.86
C TYR A 94 -3.62 7.76 -4.18
N GLN A 95 -3.69 9.00 -4.67
CA GLN A 95 -4.30 9.31 -5.96
C GLN A 95 -3.57 8.63 -7.11
N ILE A 96 -2.23 8.68 -7.15
CA ILE A 96 -1.41 7.99 -8.16
C ILE A 96 -1.74 6.48 -8.19
N VAL A 97 -1.82 5.86 -7.02
CA VAL A 97 -2.08 4.42 -6.91
C VAL A 97 -3.50 4.06 -7.33
N VAL A 98 -4.50 4.85 -6.93
CA VAL A 98 -5.91 4.54 -7.19
C VAL A 98 -6.37 4.91 -8.59
N GLU A 99 -5.84 6.01 -9.14
CA GLU A 99 -6.20 6.49 -10.48
C GLU A 99 -5.29 5.92 -11.58
N ASP A 100 -4.49 4.89 -11.27
CA ASP A 100 -3.63 4.22 -12.25
C ASP A 100 -4.46 3.74 -13.45
N PRO A 101 -4.30 4.36 -14.64
CA PRO A 101 -5.12 4.07 -15.80
C PRO A 101 -4.81 2.70 -16.42
N SER A 102 -3.71 2.05 -16.00
CA SER A 102 -3.39 0.69 -16.43
C SER A 102 -4.26 -0.38 -15.75
N VAL A 103 -4.97 0.00 -14.68
CA VAL A 103 -5.87 -0.88 -13.94
C VAL A 103 -7.30 -0.65 -14.44
N GLU A 104 -7.85 -1.61 -15.19
CA GLU A 104 -9.28 -1.63 -15.50
C GLU A 104 -10.08 -1.92 -14.22
N SER A 105 -10.41 -0.86 -13.46
CA SER A 105 -11.18 -0.99 -12.24
C SER A 105 -12.68 -0.84 -12.52
N GLU A 106 -13.47 -1.83 -12.10
CA GLU A 106 -14.94 -1.71 -12.04
C GLU A 106 -15.41 -0.85 -10.85
N LEU A 107 -14.49 -0.24 -10.10
CA LEU A 107 -14.79 0.57 -8.93
C LEU A 107 -14.80 2.07 -9.29
N CYS A 108 -15.83 2.78 -8.83
CA CYS A 108 -15.81 4.23 -8.74
C CYS A 108 -15.26 4.62 -7.37
N VAL A 109 -14.17 5.39 -7.32
CA VAL A 109 -13.60 5.89 -6.08
C VAL A 109 -14.02 7.32 -5.84
N PHE A 110 -14.52 7.58 -4.63
CA PHE A 110 -14.80 8.88 -4.07
C PHE A 110 -13.81 9.13 -2.93
N PHE A 111 -13.00 10.16 -3.04
CA PHE A 111 -12.00 10.50 -2.04
C PHE A 111 -12.27 11.90 -1.48
N ASP A 112 -12.36 11.98 -0.15
CA ASP A 112 -12.36 13.23 0.61
C ASP A 112 -10.95 13.41 1.20
N GLY A 113 -10.21 14.33 0.57
CA GLY A 113 -8.83 14.63 0.95
C GLY A 113 -8.69 15.48 2.21
N GLU A 114 -9.74 16.11 2.73
CA GLU A 114 -9.66 16.81 4.02
C GLU A 114 -9.74 15.83 5.17
N MET A 115 -10.60 14.82 5.03
CA MET A 115 -10.87 13.83 6.08
C MET A 115 -10.06 12.54 5.91
N ASN A 116 -9.21 12.45 4.87
CA ASN A 116 -8.53 11.21 4.45
C ASN A 116 -9.49 10.01 4.39
N PHE A 117 -10.67 10.27 3.83
CA PHE A 117 -11.78 9.34 3.81
C PHE A 117 -12.03 8.90 2.38
N GLN A 118 -12.09 7.60 2.15
CA GLN A 118 -12.33 7.04 0.84
C GLN A 118 -13.60 6.20 0.88
N CYS A 119 -14.48 6.40 -0.09
CA CYS A 119 -15.56 5.47 -0.39
C CYS A 119 -15.39 4.91 -1.80
N ARG A 120 -15.63 3.63 -1.96
CA ARG A 120 -15.63 2.94 -3.25
C ARG A 120 -16.98 2.39 -3.52
N VAL A 121 -17.38 2.44 -4.77
CA VAL A 121 -18.66 1.91 -5.24
C VAL A 121 -18.38 1.02 -6.45
N GLU A 122 -18.67 -0.27 -6.32
CA GLU A 122 -18.61 -1.19 -7.45
C GLU A 122 -19.71 -0.81 -8.46
N ARG A 123 -19.33 -0.54 -9.72
CA ARG A 123 -20.23 0.02 -10.74
C ARG A 123 -21.46 -0.84 -11.00
N ASN A 124 -21.27 -2.16 -11.00
CA ASN A 124 -22.30 -3.12 -11.36
C ASN A 124 -23.25 -3.43 -10.19
N SER A 125 -22.73 -3.51 -8.96
CA SER A 125 -23.51 -3.93 -7.78
C SER A 125 -23.97 -2.75 -6.91
N LEU A 126 -23.40 -1.56 -7.12
CA LEU A 126 -23.51 -0.38 -6.25
C LEU A 126 -23.08 -0.64 -4.80
N LYS A 127 -22.36 -1.73 -4.55
CA LYS A 127 -21.84 -2.04 -3.23
C LYS A 127 -20.82 -0.98 -2.83
N LYS A 128 -21.07 -0.37 -1.68
CA LYS A 128 -20.25 0.70 -1.11
C LYS A 128 -19.32 0.16 -0.02
N GLU A 129 -18.04 0.50 -0.11
CA GLU A 129 -17.03 0.23 0.93
C GLU A 129 -16.36 1.55 1.28
N CYS A 130 -16.34 1.94 2.55
CA CYS A 130 -15.70 3.18 2.97
C CYS A 130 -14.67 2.94 4.05
N PHE A 131 -13.54 3.61 3.91
CA PHE A 131 -12.39 3.53 4.78
C PHE A 131 -12.04 4.95 5.21
N GLY A 132 -11.98 5.18 6.52
CA GLY A 132 -11.30 6.35 7.06
C GLY A 132 -9.85 5.97 7.32
N ASN A 133 -8.90 6.72 6.75
CA ASN A 133 -7.51 6.52 7.09
C ASN A 133 -7.19 7.31 8.37
N LEU A 134 -6.68 6.63 9.39
CA LEU A 134 -6.15 7.26 10.60
C LEU A 134 -4.83 7.94 10.24
N PHE A 135 -4.90 9.19 9.78
CA PHE A 135 -3.70 10.00 9.63
C PHE A 135 -3.14 10.30 11.03
N TRP A 136 -1.95 9.78 11.31
CA TRP A 136 -1.14 10.18 12.46
C TRP A 136 -0.63 11.60 12.20
N MET A 137 -1.26 12.58 12.84
CA MET A 137 -0.78 13.95 12.88
C MET A 137 0.54 14.03 13.65
N GLY A 138 1.55 14.70 13.08
CA GLY A 138 2.61 15.34 13.87
C GLY A 138 4.02 15.15 13.34
N ASP A 139 4.38 13.92 12.97
CA ASP A 139 5.69 13.55 12.44
C ASP A 139 5.52 12.28 11.61
N LEU A 140 6.31 12.08 10.55
CA LEU A 140 6.38 10.77 9.89
C LEU A 140 6.66 9.73 10.99
N CYS A 141 5.83 8.68 11.06
CA CYS A 141 6.11 7.54 11.93
C CYS A 141 7.60 7.19 11.77
N LYS A 142 8.35 7.02 12.86
CA LYS A 142 9.80 6.73 12.77
C LYS A 142 10.10 5.60 11.79
N HIS A 143 9.24 4.60 11.74
CA HIS A 143 9.33 3.47 10.82
C HIS A 143 9.10 3.83 9.35
N PHE A 144 8.30 4.86 9.07
CA PHE A 144 8.13 5.39 7.72
C PHE A 144 9.37 6.19 7.28
N LYS A 145 10.01 6.92 8.20
CA LYS A 145 11.29 7.56 7.89
C LYS A 145 12.38 6.52 7.59
N ASP A 146 12.49 5.48 8.42
CA ASP A 146 13.42 4.37 8.21
C ASP A 146 13.16 3.71 6.84
N PHE A 147 11.88 3.50 6.48
CA PHE A 147 11.47 2.99 5.18
C PHE A 147 11.93 3.87 4.01
N LEU A 148 11.74 5.20 4.10
CA LEU A 148 12.19 6.13 3.06
C LEU A 148 13.72 6.11 2.92
N GLU A 149 14.46 6.06 4.02
CA GLU A 149 15.92 5.95 3.99
C GLU A 149 16.38 4.64 3.35
N SER A 150 15.70 3.53 3.64
CA SER A 150 15.97 2.22 2.99
C SER A 150 15.56 2.18 1.52
N LEU A 151 14.63 3.03 1.06
CA LEU A 151 14.35 3.13 -0.37
C LEU A 151 15.55 3.75 -1.10
N ASP A 152 16.23 4.73 -0.53
CA ASP A 152 17.35 5.43 -1.19
C ASP A 152 18.70 4.71 -1.11
N SER A 153 18.86 3.75 -0.19
CA SER A 153 20.07 2.93 -0.05
C SER A 153 20.29 1.99 -1.24
#